data_AF-A0A3L8P6P1-F1
#
_entry.id   AF-A0A3L8P6P1-F1
#
_cell.length_a   1.000
_cell.length_b   1.000
_cell.length_c   1.000
_cell.angle_alpha   90.00
_cell.angle_beta   90.00
_cell.angle_gamma   90.00
#
_symmetry.space_group_name_H-M   'P 1'
#
loop_
_entity.id
_entity.type
_entity.pdbx_description
1 polymer ?
#
loop_
_entity_poly.entity_id
_entity_poly.type
_entity_poly.pdbx_seq_one_letter_code
_entity_poly.pdbx_strand_id
1 'polypeptide(L)'
;MGRRVVSGLGLALRLLPVEVRARYREETEADLADLRGHRRARYVIGFWLTVPALRHALRRPQIGLDGHRIRLRCRLGLHHWHTYRTADNAPYRRCDRCGHDDDLGHPVAGEGSMAAAMSVYQATQ
;
A
#
# COMPACT_ATOMS: atom_id res chain seq x y z
N MET A 1 -24.03 21.73 2.28
CA MET A 1 -24.11 20.25 2.18
C MET A 1 -22.77 19.49 2.31
N GLY A 2 -21.59 20.13 2.21
CA GLY A 2 -20.30 19.40 2.20
C GLY A 2 -19.86 18.75 3.52
N ARG A 3 -20.17 19.35 4.69
CA ARG A 3 -19.72 18.83 6.00
C ARG A 3 -20.26 17.44 6.36
N ARG A 4 -21.50 17.11 5.96
CA ARG A 4 -22.12 15.80 6.26
C ARG A 4 -21.50 14.67 5.45
N VAL A 5 -21.09 14.95 4.21
CA VAL A 5 -20.49 13.96 3.29
C VAL A 5 -19.11 13.54 3.79
N VAL A 6 -18.28 14.51 4.20
CA VAL A 6 -16.95 14.24 4.78
C VAL A 6 -17.08 13.51 6.13
N SER A 7 -18.07 13.86 6.95
CA SER A 7 -18.34 13.19 8.23
C SER A 7 -18.77 11.73 8.04
N GLY A 8 -19.62 11.46 7.04
CA GLY A 8 -20.04 10.11 6.69
C GLY A 8 -18.88 9.23 6.24
N LEU A 9 -17.94 9.79 5.47
CA LEU A 9 -16.75 9.04 5.05
C LEU A 9 -15.81 8.71 6.21
N GLY A 10 -15.57 9.68 7.10
CA GLY A 10 -14.76 9.45 8.31
C GLY A 10 -15.33 8.35 9.21
N LEU A 11 -16.66 8.23 9.28
CA LEU A 11 -17.34 7.13 9.96
C LEU A 11 -17.13 5.78 9.26
N ALA A 12 -17.22 5.73 7.93
CA ALA A 12 -16.99 4.52 7.16
C ALA A 12 -15.53 4.02 7.31
N LEU A 13 -14.55 4.93 7.26
CA LEU A 13 -13.13 4.61 7.42
C LEU A 13 -12.80 4.03 8.80
N ARG A 14 -13.53 4.42 9.86
CA ARG A 14 -13.35 3.83 11.20
C ARG A 14 -13.68 2.34 11.24
N LEU A 15 -14.43 1.83 10.27
CA LEU A 15 -14.68 0.40 10.12
C LEU A 15 -13.48 -0.36 9.54
N LEU A 16 -12.44 0.31 9.03
CA LEU A 16 -11.24 -0.37 8.54
C LEU A 16 -10.23 -0.67 9.69
N PRO A 17 -9.32 -1.64 9.52
CA PRO A 17 -8.17 -1.84 10.43
C PRO A 17 -7.30 -0.59 10.52
N VAL A 18 -6.73 -0.30 11.69
CA VAL A 18 -6.05 0.98 11.98
C VAL A 18 -4.86 1.23 11.06
N GLU A 19 -4.19 0.16 10.64
CA GLU A 19 -2.96 0.17 9.86
C GLU A 19 -3.18 0.71 8.45
N VAL A 20 -4.37 0.48 7.88
CA VAL A 20 -4.70 0.89 6.50
C VAL A 20 -5.57 2.15 6.45
N ARG A 21 -6.07 2.62 7.60
CA ARG A 21 -6.96 3.80 7.66
C ARG A 21 -6.33 5.05 7.09
N ALA A 22 -5.05 5.30 7.39
CA ALA A 22 -4.35 6.51 6.94
C ALA A 22 -4.27 6.55 5.41
N ARG A 23 -3.78 5.46 4.80
CA ARG A 23 -3.72 5.32 3.35
C ARG A 23 -5.08 5.47 2.68
N TYR A 24 -6.08 4.72 3.15
CA TYR A 24 -7.42 4.82 2.55
C TYR A 24 -8.00 6.21 2.74
N ARG A 25 -7.76 6.89 3.87
CA ARG A 25 -8.21 8.26 4.08
C ARG A 25 -7.64 9.21 3.03
N GLU A 26 -6.34 9.16 2.76
CA GLU A 26 -5.69 10.00 1.75
C GLU A 26 -6.26 9.75 0.35
N GLU A 27 -6.37 8.48 -0.06
CA GLU A 27 -6.95 8.10 -1.37
C GLU A 27 -8.38 8.62 -1.51
N THR A 28 -9.20 8.45 -0.46
CA THR A 28 -10.61 8.85 -0.50
C THR A 28 -10.80 10.38 -0.42
N GLU A 29 -9.90 11.09 0.28
CA GLU A 29 -9.89 12.55 0.32
C GLU A 29 -9.49 13.14 -1.04
N ALA A 30 -8.52 12.53 -1.73
CA ALA A 30 -8.14 12.89 -3.09
C ALA A 30 -9.31 12.70 -4.08
N ASP A 31 -9.97 11.54 -4.05
CA ASP A 31 -11.17 11.29 -4.87
C ASP A 31 -12.28 12.30 -4.59
N LEU A 32 -12.52 12.62 -3.32
CA LEU A 32 -13.52 13.61 -2.94
C LEU A 32 -13.18 15.04 -3.34
N ALA A 33 -11.90 15.37 -3.55
CA ALA A 33 -11.48 16.68 -4.02
C ALA A 33 -11.85 16.88 -5.50
N ASP A 34 -11.79 15.81 -6.29
CA ASP A 34 -12.14 15.82 -7.72
C ASP A 34 -13.66 15.79 -7.96
N LEU A 35 -14.42 15.19 -7.05
CA LEU A 35 -15.86 15.00 -7.20
C LEU A 35 -16.72 16.17 -6.70
N ARG A 36 -17.65 16.64 -7.55
CA ARG A 36 -18.63 17.69 -7.23
C ARG A 36 -20.08 17.18 -7.16
N GLY A 37 -20.86 17.76 -6.25
CA GLY A 37 -22.31 17.60 -6.18
C GLY A 37 -22.81 16.16 -6.00
N HIS A 38 -23.71 15.72 -6.88
CA HIS A 38 -24.35 14.39 -6.81
C HIS A 38 -23.35 13.23 -6.95
N ARG A 39 -22.26 13.41 -7.71
CA ARG A 39 -21.20 12.40 -7.85
C ARG A 39 -20.52 12.13 -6.52
N ARG A 40 -20.33 13.17 -5.71
CA ARG A 40 -19.76 13.08 -4.35
C ARG A 40 -20.66 12.27 -3.42
N ALA A 41 -21.98 12.48 -3.49
CA ALA A 41 -22.93 11.71 -2.69
C ALA A 41 -22.99 10.24 -3.12
N ARG A 42 -23.02 9.97 -4.42
CA ARG A 42 -23.01 8.60 -4.98
C ARG A 42 -21.73 7.86 -4.61
N TYR A 43 -20.59 8.53 -4.66
CA TYR A 43 -19.31 7.98 -4.23
C TYR A 43 -19.32 7.58 -2.75
N VAL A 44 -19.76 8.48 -1.84
CA VAL A 44 -19.83 8.15 -0.41
C VAL A 44 -20.78 7.00 -0.14
N ILE A 45 -21.95 6.96 -0.79
CA ILE A 45 -22.89 5.84 -0.66
C ILE A 45 -22.23 4.54 -1.17
N GLY A 46 -21.59 4.57 -2.34
CA GLY A 46 -20.88 3.41 -2.90
C GLY A 46 -19.79 2.90 -1.95
N PHE A 47 -19.00 3.81 -1.38
CA PHE A 47 -17.98 3.48 -0.39
C PHE A 47 -18.57 2.82 0.86
N TRP A 48 -19.67 3.34 1.39
CA TRP A 48 -20.37 2.71 2.52
C TRP A 48 -20.83 1.28 2.23
N LEU A 49 -21.29 1.00 1.01
CA LEU A 49 -21.73 -0.33 0.61
C LEU A 49 -20.57 -1.31 0.43
N THR A 50 -19.37 -0.84 0.07
CA THR A 50 -18.20 -1.70 -0.16
C THR A 50 -17.33 -1.90 1.07
N VAL A 51 -17.35 -0.97 2.04
CA VAL A 51 -16.52 -1.00 3.24
C VAL A 51 -16.60 -2.32 4.05
N PRO A 52 -17.77 -2.95 4.25
CA PRO A 52 -17.82 -4.24 4.95
C PRO A 52 -17.08 -5.36 4.23
N ALA A 53 -17.23 -5.46 2.90
CA ALA A 53 -16.53 -6.43 2.07
C ALA A 53 -15.02 -6.16 2.08
N LEU A 54 -14.62 -4.89 2.02
CA LEU A 54 -13.24 -4.45 2.12
C LEU A 54 -12.63 -4.78 3.48
N ARG A 55 -13.33 -4.46 4.58
CA ARG A 55 -12.92 -4.82 5.96
C ARG A 55 -12.72 -6.33 6.09
N HIS A 56 -13.62 -7.13 5.52
CA HIS A 56 -13.50 -8.58 5.54
C HIS A 56 -12.31 -9.08 4.71
N ALA A 57 -12.08 -8.54 3.51
CA ALA A 57 -10.92 -8.86 2.68
C ALA A 57 -9.59 -8.50 3.37
N LEU A 58 -9.52 -7.34 4.04
CA LEU A 58 -8.34 -6.90 4.80
C LEU A 58 -8.10 -7.72 6.07
N ARG A 59 -9.16 -8.25 6.68
CA ARG A 59 -9.08 -9.12 7.86
C ARG A 59 -8.72 -10.55 7.51
N ARG A 60 -8.99 -11.01 6.29
CA ARG A 60 -8.48 -12.31 5.85
C ARG A 60 -6.96 -12.27 5.92
N PRO A 61 -6.31 -13.31 6.46
CA PRO A 61 -4.87 -13.41 6.35
C PRO A 61 -4.54 -13.37 4.87
N GLN A 62 -3.90 -12.28 4.44
CA GLN A 62 -3.30 -12.19 3.12
C GLN A 62 -2.50 -13.48 2.95
N ILE A 63 -2.91 -14.25 1.97
CA ILE A 63 -2.20 -15.43 1.53
C ILE A 63 -1.00 -14.84 0.78
N GLY A 64 0.21 -15.12 1.26
CA GLY A 64 1.43 -14.72 0.54
C GLY A 64 1.42 -15.33 -0.86
N LEU A 65 2.31 -14.85 -1.74
CA LEU A 65 2.42 -15.31 -3.13
C LEU A 65 2.52 -16.85 -3.24
N ASP A 66 3.02 -17.52 -2.20
CA ASP A 66 3.17 -18.98 -2.10
C ASP A 66 2.01 -19.73 -1.42
N GLY A 67 0.85 -19.10 -1.15
CA GLY A 67 -0.27 -19.81 -0.51
C GLY A 67 -0.21 -19.85 1.04
N HIS A 68 0.82 -19.28 1.66
CA HIS A 68 1.00 -19.30 3.13
C HIS A 68 0.35 -18.10 3.82
N ARG A 69 -0.28 -18.34 4.99
CA ARG A 69 -0.81 -17.25 5.84
C ARG A 69 0.32 -16.34 6.29
N ILE A 70 0.28 -15.06 5.91
CA ILE A 70 1.29 -14.08 6.32
C ILE A 70 1.30 -13.98 7.85
N ARG A 71 2.45 -14.31 8.47
CA ARG A 71 2.67 -14.20 9.91
C ARG A 71 2.81 -12.74 10.32
N LEU A 72 2.32 -12.38 11.51
CA LEU A 72 2.36 -11.01 12.03
C LEU A 72 3.77 -10.37 12.02
N ARG A 73 4.82 -11.17 12.25
CA ARG A 73 6.21 -10.68 12.18
C ARG A 73 6.59 -10.16 10.80
N CYS A 74 6.16 -10.82 9.73
CA CYS A 74 6.39 -10.35 8.37
C CYS A 74 5.59 -9.07 8.06
N ARG A 75 4.44 -8.85 8.72
CA ARG A 75 3.70 -7.58 8.61
C ARG A 75 4.42 -6.41 9.30
N LEU A 76 5.27 -6.69 10.28
CA LEU A 76 6.06 -5.69 11.01
C LEU A 76 7.44 -5.45 10.35
N GLY A 77 7.64 -5.89 9.11
CA GLY A 77 8.95 -5.81 8.43
C GLY A 77 10.01 -6.78 8.97
N LEU A 78 9.65 -7.66 9.91
CA LEU A 78 10.56 -8.67 10.47
C LEU A 78 10.50 -9.95 9.64
N HIS A 79 11.20 -9.91 8.50
CA HIS A 79 11.28 -11.02 7.56
C HIS A 79 12.34 -12.04 7.98
N HIS A 80 12.10 -13.31 7.64
CA HIS A 80 13.09 -14.37 7.76
C HIS A 80 13.69 -14.60 6.38
N TRP A 81 14.76 -13.87 6.08
CA TRP A 81 15.36 -13.86 4.76
C TRP A 81 16.20 -15.11 4.51
N HIS A 82 15.96 -15.75 3.36
CA HIS A 82 16.81 -16.78 2.82
C HIS A 82 17.33 -16.32 1.46
N THR A 83 18.62 -16.52 1.20
CA THR A 83 19.23 -16.08 -0.06
C THR A 83 19.14 -17.20 -1.09
N TYR A 84 18.70 -16.85 -2.28
CA TYR A 84 18.56 -17.72 -3.45
C TYR A 84 19.29 -17.10 -4.63
N ARG A 85 19.41 -17.86 -5.72
CA ARG A 85 19.99 -17.40 -6.97
C ARG A 85 18.98 -17.56 -8.10
N THR A 86 18.83 -16.55 -8.94
CA THR A 86 18.04 -16.62 -10.17
C THR A 86 18.75 -17.50 -11.20
N ALA A 87 18.07 -17.83 -12.31
CA ALA A 87 18.67 -18.58 -13.41
C ALA A 87 19.91 -17.86 -14.02
N ASP A 88 19.90 -16.53 -13.98
CA ASP A 88 21.02 -15.67 -14.42
C ASP A 88 22.12 -15.51 -13.35
N ASN A 89 22.06 -16.34 -12.30
CA ASN A 89 23.02 -16.35 -11.19
C ASN A 89 23.00 -15.07 -10.33
N ALA A 90 21.97 -14.23 -10.46
CA ALA A 90 21.80 -13.04 -9.64
C ALA A 90 21.30 -13.44 -8.23
N PRO A 91 21.91 -12.92 -7.15
CA PRO A 91 21.44 -13.21 -5.80
C PRO A 91 20.17 -12.41 -5.50
N TYR A 92 19.15 -13.10 -4.98
CA TYR A 92 17.95 -12.49 -4.43
C TYR A 92 17.66 -13.06 -3.04
N ARG A 93 16.98 -12.31 -2.18
CA ARG A 93 16.47 -12.83 -0.91
C ARG A 93 14.98 -13.05 -1.00
N ARG A 94 14.52 -14.21 -0.54
CA ARG A 94 13.10 -14.50 -0.36
C ARG A 94 12.82 -14.78 1.10
N CYS A 95 11.71 -14.28 1.61
CA CYS A 95 11.25 -14.62 2.96
C CYS A 95 10.48 -15.95 2.95
N ASP A 96 11.01 -17.00 3.58
CA ASP A 96 10.39 -18.34 3.63
C ASP A 96 8.99 -18.37 4.25
N ARG A 97 8.62 -17.30 4.98
CA ARG A 97 7.37 -17.21 5.73
C ARG A 97 6.26 -16.46 5.01
N CYS A 98 6.60 -15.56 4.08
CA CYS A 98 5.60 -14.73 3.39
C CYS A 98 5.80 -14.63 1.88
N GLY A 99 6.89 -15.18 1.34
CA GLY A 99 7.19 -15.15 -0.10
C GLY A 99 7.54 -13.76 -0.63
N HIS A 100 8.01 -12.85 0.23
CA HIS A 100 8.46 -11.53 -0.22
C HIS A 100 9.88 -11.63 -0.77
N ASP A 101 10.10 -11.06 -1.94
CA ASP A 101 11.39 -11.05 -2.64
C ASP A 101 12.05 -9.67 -2.52
N ASP A 102 13.34 -9.66 -2.22
CA ASP A 102 14.19 -8.48 -2.13
C ASP A 102 15.46 -8.71 -2.97
N ASP A 103 15.61 -7.88 -4.00
CA ASP A 103 16.72 -7.98 -4.93
C ASP A 103 17.95 -7.30 -4.33
N LEU A 104 18.86 -8.12 -3.80
CA LEU A 104 20.15 -7.66 -3.25
C LEU A 104 21.07 -6.98 -4.28
N GLY A 105 20.71 -7.00 -5.56
CA GLY A 105 21.52 -6.54 -6.67
C GLY A 105 21.18 -5.16 -7.22
N HIS A 106 20.15 -4.48 -6.73
CA HIS A 106 19.89 -3.08 -7.07
C HIS A 106 19.89 -2.24 -5.80
N PRO A 107 20.59 -1.08 -5.76
CA PRO A 107 20.40 -0.12 -4.70
C PRO A 107 18.95 0.35 -4.78
N VAL A 108 18.08 -0.24 -3.95
CA VAL A 108 16.78 0.33 -3.60
C VAL A 108 17.06 1.66 -2.93
N ALA A 109 16.98 2.72 -3.72
CA ALA A 109 16.97 4.10 -3.29
C ALA A 109 15.74 4.31 -2.40
N GLY A 110 15.89 3.97 -1.12
CA GLY A 110 15.06 4.50 -0.06
C GLY A 110 15.25 6.02 -0.05
N GLU A 111 14.17 6.73 -0.37
CA GLU A 111 13.81 8.03 0.20
C GLU A 111 14.97 9.05 0.31
N GLY A 112 15.28 9.78 -0.78
CA GLY A 112 16.15 10.96 -0.67
C GLY A 112 16.85 11.51 -1.92
N SER A 113 16.67 10.95 -3.12
CA SER A 113 17.54 11.28 -4.26
C SER A 113 16.84 11.87 -5.50
N MET A 114 16.06 12.93 -5.34
CA MET A 114 15.82 13.85 -6.48
C MET A 114 16.95 14.89 -6.63
N ALA A 115 17.78 15.10 -5.59
CA ALA A 115 18.89 16.06 -5.66
C ALA A 115 20.10 15.53 -6.46
N ALA A 116 20.36 14.23 -6.48
CA ALA A 116 21.54 13.68 -7.17
C ALA A 116 21.33 13.50 -8.69
N ALA A 117 20.08 13.35 -9.15
CA ALA A 117 19.79 13.15 -10.58
C ALA A 117 20.03 14.40 -11.44
N MET A 118 19.96 15.61 -10.86
CA MET A 118 20.27 16.85 -11.60
C MET A 118 21.78 17.15 -11.70
N SER A 119 22.64 16.53 -10.88
CA SER A 119 24.07 16.82 -10.91
C SER A 119 24.84 16.12 -12.04
N VAL A 120 24.32 15.00 -12.56
CA VAL A 120 24.99 14.24 -13.64
C VAL A 120 24.65 14.80 -15.02
N TYR A 121 23.51 15.49 -15.18
CA TYR A 121 23.08 16.04 -16.47
C TYR A 121 23.66 17.43 -16.80
N GLN A 122 24.22 18.14 -15.81
CA GLN A 122 24.85 19.46 -16.02
C GLN A 122 26.36 19.40 -16.32
N ALA A 123 27.00 18.24 -16.22
CA ALA A 123 28.45 18.09 -16.44
C ALA A 123 28.83 17.66 -17.88
N THR A 124 27.85 17.54 -18.78
CA THR A 124 28.05 17.11 -20.18
C THR A 124 27.68 18.18 -21.21
N GLN A 125 27.72 19.47 -20.84
CA GLN A 125 27.78 20.58 -21.80
C GLN A 125 29.10 21.34 -21.68
#